data_AF-A0A9W6DSK9-F1
#
_entry.id   AF-A0A9W6DSK9-F1
#
_cell.length_a   1.000
_cell.length_b   1.000
_cell.length_c   1.000
_cell.angle_alpha   90.00
_cell.angle_beta   90.00
_cell.angle_gamma   90.00
#
_symmetry.space_group_name_H-M   'P 1'
#
loop_
_entity.id
_entity.type
_entity.pdbx_description
1 polymer ?
#
loop_
_entity_poly.entity_id
_entity_poly.type
_entity_poly.pdbx_seq_one_letter_code
_entity_poly.pdbx_strand_id
1 'polypeptide(L)'
;MKIAQTLGLHEVKPTEVKEQVKAYFSSKHAGKWLLIFDNTDDRDTWLETNSLHSFLADVLPQSENGRILYTTRNRKLAVEMVSADIVPIPDVDEETALKILEKSLVQRNLLRDREIAMNLLKQLAFLPLAITQASAYINKNGLDLLTYLELLQEKEPEIVDLL
;
A
#
# COMPACT_ATOMS: atom_id res chain seq x y z
N MET A 1 8.46 10.76 16.43
CA MET A 1 8.22 10.91 17.89
C MET A 1 7.36 9.77 18.45
N LYS A 2 6.22 9.43 17.85
CA LYS A 2 5.31 8.38 18.38
C LYS A 2 5.98 7.02 18.61
N ILE A 3 6.83 6.56 17.69
CA ILE A 3 7.52 5.26 17.82
C ILE A 3 8.46 5.20 19.04
N ALA A 4 9.25 6.25 19.30
CA ALA A 4 10.18 6.28 20.43
C ALA A 4 9.43 6.21 21.77
N GLN A 5 8.32 6.93 21.89
CA GLN A 5 7.45 6.88 23.08
C GLN A 5 6.85 5.49 23.30
N THR A 6 6.40 4.82 22.23
CA THR A 6 5.90 3.44 22.31
C THR A 6 6.97 2.46 22.82
N LEU A 7 8.24 2.72 22.51
CA LEU A 7 9.38 1.91 22.97
C LEU A 7 9.86 2.28 24.38
N GLY A 8 9.18 3.20 25.07
CA GLY A 8 9.60 3.69 26.40
C GLY A 8 10.85 4.58 26.36
N LEU A 9 11.23 5.10 25.18
CA LEU A 9 12.31 6.06 25.05
C LEU A 9 11.77 7.46 25.35
N HIS A 10 11.91 7.86 26.61
CA HIS A 10 11.51 9.18 27.10
C HIS A 10 12.61 10.23 26.89
N GLU A 11 12.22 11.50 26.74
CA GLU A 11 13.13 12.66 26.65
C GLU A 11 14.12 12.66 25.47
N VAL A 12 13.80 11.94 24.38
CA VAL A 12 14.66 11.90 23.19
C VAL A 12 14.57 13.22 22.42
N LYS A 13 15.72 13.87 22.20
CA LYS A 13 15.78 15.05 21.32
C LYS A 13 15.36 14.64 19.91
N PRO A 14 14.58 15.45 19.18
CA PRO A 14 14.11 15.12 17.83
C PRO A 14 15.22 14.68 16.86
N THR A 15 16.42 15.24 17.01
CA THR A 15 17.62 14.93 16.22
C THR A 15 18.20 13.53 16.50
N GLU A 16 17.97 12.97 17.68
CA GLU A 16 18.54 11.70 18.15
C GLU A 16 17.53 10.54 18.04
N VAL A 17 16.25 10.83 17.76
CA VAL A 17 15.16 9.84 17.74
C VAL A 17 15.49 8.66 16.83
N LYS A 18 16.03 8.91 15.64
CA LYS A 18 16.30 7.82 14.68
C LYS A 18 17.40 6.89 15.18
N GLU A 19 18.47 7.46 15.75
CA GLU A 19 19.60 6.70 16.28
C GLU A 19 19.20 5.87 17.51
N GLN A 20 18.39 6.42 18.41
CA GLN A 20 17.94 5.68 19.59
C GLN A 20 16.96 4.56 19.23
N VAL A 21 16.04 4.81 18.28
CA VAL A 21 15.15 3.77 17.76
C VAL A 21 15.95 2.65 17.09
N LYS A 22 16.96 3.00 16.29
CA LYS A 22 17.92 2.04 15.72
C LYS A 22 18.61 1.22 16.81
N ALA A 23 19.17 1.89 17.82
CA ALA A 23 19.91 1.24 18.90
C ALA A 23 19.01 0.27 19.68
N TYR A 24 17.77 0.68 19.98
CA TYR A 24 16.79 -0.16 20.66
C TYR A 24 16.53 -1.45 19.86
N PHE A 25 16.14 -1.33 18.59
CA PHE A 25 15.83 -2.50 17.74
C PHE A 25 17.05 -3.36 17.39
N SER A 26 18.26 -2.80 17.43
CA SER A 26 19.51 -3.57 17.26
C SER A 26 19.90 -4.33 18.54
N SER A 27 19.36 -3.96 19.70
CA SER A 27 19.69 -4.59 20.98
C SER A 27 18.91 -5.89 21.19
N LYS A 28 19.44 -6.77 22.05
CA LYS A 28 18.74 -7.99 22.49
C LYS A 28 17.45 -7.68 23.25
N HIS A 29 17.33 -6.48 23.83
CA HIS A 29 16.16 -6.07 24.60
C HIS A 29 14.89 -5.99 23.74
N ALA A 30 15.03 -5.63 22.46
CA ALA A 30 13.90 -5.57 21.53
C ALA A 30 13.27 -6.94 21.21
N GLY A 31 13.93 -8.05 21.57
CA GLY A 31 13.44 -9.40 21.29
C GLY A 31 13.23 -9.62 19.79
N LYS A 32 12.17 -10.36 19.45
CA LYS A 32 11.75 -10.58 18.05
C LYS A 32 10.85 -9.45 17.58
N TRP A 33 11.15 -8.87 16.42
CA TRP A 33 10.39 -7.75 15.88
C TRP A 33 10.32 -7.76 14.35
N LEU A 34 9.29 -7.08 13.84
CA LEU A 34 9.11 -6.78 12.42
C LEU A 34 8.91 -5.27 12.27
N LEU A 35 9.73 -4.63 11.44
CA LEU A 35 9.58 -3.22 11.09
C LEU A 35 9.06 -3.12 9.66
N ILE A 36 7.93 -2.45 9.48
CA ILE A 36 7.29 -2.30 8.17
C ILE A 36 7.44 -0.84 7.74
N PHE A 37 8.10 -0.64 6.61
CA PHE A 37 8.13 0.64 5.92
C PHE A 37 7.13 0.57 4.77
N ASP A 38 6.03 1.29 4.93
CA ASP A 38 4.94 1.30 3.96
C ASP A 38 5.14 2.45 2.95
N ASN A 39 4.81 2.18 1.68
CA ASN A 39 4.82 3.17 0.60
C ASN A 39 6.20 3.83 0.35
N THR A 40 7.25 3.01 0.30
CA THR A 40 8.63 3.45 0.05
C THR A 40 8.87 3.65 -1.46
N ASP A 41 8.22 4.66 -2.05
CA ASP A 41 8.26 4.90 -3.50
C ASP A 41 9.35 5.90 -3.92
N ASP A 42 9.74 6.81 -3.01
CA ASP A 42 10.65 7.92 -3.28
C ASP A 42 12.12 7.52 -3.19
N ARG A 43 12.77 7.40 -4.33
CA ARG A 43 14.18 7.00 -4.42
C ARG A 43 15.09 7.95 -3.65
N ASP A 44 14.85 9.25 -3.68
CA ASP A 44 15.80 10.25 -3.17
C ASP A 44 15.84 10.21 -1.64
N THR A 45 14.69 10.00 -1.01
CA THR A 45 14.56 9.78 0.44
C THR A 45 15.31 8.53 0.91
N TRP A 46 15.41 7.50 0.06
CA TRP A 46 15.98 6.20 0.45
C TRP A 46 17.42 6.00 -0.02
N LEU A 47 17.84 6.60 -1.14
CA LEU A 47 19.10 6.32 -1.81
C LEU A 47 20.03 7.51 -2.06
N GLU A 48 19.56 8.77 -2.05
CA GLU A 48 20.44 9.88 -2.43
C GLU A 48 21.37 10.36 -1.31
N THR A 49 22.64 10.50 -1.69
CA THR A 49 23.76 10.93 -0.86
C THR A 49 24.03 12.42 -1.02
N ASN A 50 23.08 13.30 -0.68
CA ASN A 50 23.40 14.71 -0.50
C ASN A 50 23.97 14.91 0.90
N SER A 51 25.27 14.61 1.05
CA SER A 51 26.34 15.05 1.99
C SER A 51 26.05 15.58 3.42
N LEU A 52 24.82 15.57 3.92
CA LEU A 52 24.38 16.03 5.24
C LEU A 52 23.41 15.06 5.93
N HIS A 53 22.89 14.04 5.22
CA HIS A 53 22.03 13.03 5.81
C HIS A 53 22.53 11.62 5.47
N SER A 54 22.94 10.88 6.50
CA SER A 54 23.25 9.46 6.43
C SER A 54 22.07 8.69 5.82
N PHE A 55 22.36 7.70 4.98
CA PHE A 55 21.40 6.86 4.29
C PHE A 55 20.34 6.32 5.27
N LEU A 56 19.07 6.21 4.89
CA LEU A 56 18.10 5.58 5.80
C LEU A 56 18.53 4.16 6.17
N ALA A 57 19.23 3.41 5.31
CA ALA A 57 19.82 2.13 5.72
C ALA A 57 21.04 2.23 6.64
N ASP A 58 21.75 3.35 6.69
CA ASP A 58 22.72 3.59 7.77
C ASP A 58 22.01 3.76 9.11
N VAL A 59 20.71 4.09 9.09
CA VAL A 59 19.88 4.28 10.26
C VAL A 59 18.98 3.06 10.55
N LEU A 60 19.07 2.00 9.74
CA LEU A 60 18.29 0.79 9.98
C LEU A 60 18.89 -0.09 11.08
N PRO A 61 18.05 -0.68 11.94
CA PRO A 61 18.51 -1.59 12.96
C PRO A 61 19.02 -2.91 12.37
N GLN A 62 20.10 -3.43 12.94
CA GLN A 62 20.64 -4.75 12.58
C GLN A 62 20.42 -5.71 13.76
N SER A 63 19.72 -6.80 13.53
CA SER A 63 19.42 -7.80 14.57
C SER A 63 19.10 -9.15 13.93
N GLU A 64 19.63 -10.22 14.50
CA GLU A 64 19.28 -11.60 14.10
C GLU A 64 17.79 -11.92 14.36
N ASN A 65 17.20 -11.26 15.36
CA ASN A 65 15.81 -11.42 15.77
C ASN A 65 14.86 -10.43 15.07
N GLY A 66 15.39 -9.54 14.25
CA GLY A 66 14.65 -8.51 13.54
C GLY A 66 14.42 -8.86 12.08
N ARG A 67 13.27 -8.44 11.54
CA ARG A 67 13.02 -8.43 10.09
C ARG A 67 12.49 -7.08 9.68
N ILE A 68 12.84 -6.65 8.47
CA ILE A 68 12.35 -5.41 7.88
C ILE A 68 11.57 -5.79 6.62
N LEU A 69 10.37 -5.24 6.47
CA LEU A 69 9.53 -5.38 5.29
C LEU A 69 9.30 -4.00 4.67
N TYR A 70 9.53 -3.90 3.38
CA TYR A 70 9.22 -2.71 2.58
C TYR A 70 8.02 -3.01 1.69
N THR A 71 7.13 -2.05 1.54
CA THR A 71 6.14 -2.05 0.46
C THR A 71 6.45 -0.87 -0.46
N THR A 72 6.51 -1.13 -1.76
CA THR A 72 6.82 -0.10 -2.77
C THR A 72 6.19 -0.46 -4.09
N ARG A 73 5.76 0.55 -4.84
CA ARG A 73 5.38 0.44 -6.25
C ARG A 73 6.60 0.60 -7.17
N ASN A 74 7.72 1.07 -6.64
CA ASN A 74 8.95 1.30 -7.39
C ASN A 74 9.83 0.04 -7.42
N ARG A 75 9.68 -0.77 -8.47
CA ARG A 75 10.47 -2.00 -8.65
C ARG A 75 11.98 -1.75 -8.71
N LYS A 76 12.43 -0.64 -9.30
CA LYS A 76 13.87 -0.32 -9.39
C LYS A 76 14.44 -0.10 -8.00
N LEU A 77 13.72 0.68 -7.18
CA LEU A 77 14.09 0.93 -5.78
C LEU A 77 14.15 -0.37 -4.97
N ALA A 78 13.18 -1.28 -5.13
CA ALA A 78 13.20 -2.58 -4.45
C ALA A 78 14.46 -3.39 -4.78
N VAL A 79 14.86 -3.45 -6.06
CA VAL A 79 16.08 -4.15 -6.51
C VAL A 79 17.33 -3.51 -5.92
N GLU A 80 17.40 -2.17 -5.90
CA GLU A 80 18.52 -1.43 -5.31
C GLU A 80 18.60 -1.64 -3.77
N MET A 81 17.47 -1.79 -3.08
CA MET A 81 17.41 -1.93 -1.62
C MET A 81 17.72 -3.32 -1.07
N VAL A 82 17.09 -4.38 -1.62
CA VAL A 82 17.12 -5.73 -1.01
C VAL A 82 17.74 -6.80 -1.92
N SER A 83 18.07 -6.44 -3.17
CA SER A 83 18.69 -7.30 -4.19
C SER A 83 17.92 -8.57 -4.59
N ALA A 84 17.60 -9.47 -3.65
CA ALA A 84 17.06 -10.81 -3.93
C ALA A 84 15.71 -11.11 -3.25
N ASP A 85 15.43 -10.58 -2.07
CA ASP A 85 14.23 -10.92 -1.29
C ASP A 85 13.00 -10.08 -1.68
N ILE A 86 12.64 -10.12 -2.97
CA ILE A 86 11.53 -9.33 -3.53
C ILE A 86 10.35 -10.25 -3.84
N VAL A 87 9.19 -9.93 -3.27
CA VAL A 87 7.93 -10.60 -3.57
C VAL A 87 7.10 -9.71 -4.51
N PRO A 88 7.04 -10.00 -5.82
CA PRO A 88 6.19 -9.25 -6.73
C PRO A 88 4.72 -9.54 -6.41
N ILE A 89 3.91 -8.50 -6.31
CA ILE A 89 2.46 -8.62 -6.25
C ILE A 89 1.93 -8.47 -7.67
N PRO A 90 1.39 -9.55 -8.28
CA PRO A 90 0.85 -9.46 -9.63
C PRO A 90 -0.45 -8.65 -9.65
N ASP A 91 -0.80 -8.14 -10.83
CA ASP A 91 -2.11 -7.57 -11.06
C ASP A 91 -3.20 -8.62 -10.83
N VAL A 92 -4.38 -8.14 -10.45
CA VAL A 92 -5.51 -9.01 -10.14
C VAL A 92 -6.11 -9.57 -11.42
N ASP A 93 -6.20 -10.90 -11.48
CA ASP A 93 -6.84 -11.60 -12.59
C ASP A 93 -8.37 -11.46 -12.57
N GLU A 94 -9.01 -11.74 -13.70
CA GLU A 94 -10.46 -11.62 -13.87
C GLU A 94 -11.28 -12.42 -12.83
N GLU A 95 -10.85 -13.63 -12.49
CA GLU A 95 -11.57 -14.50 -11.56
C GLU A 95 -11.49 -13.94 -10.13
N THR A 96 -10.30 -13.47 -9.75
CA THR A 96 -10.07 -12.81 -8.46
C THR A 96 -10.82 -11.49 -8.38
N ALA A 97 -10.83 -10.67 -9.45
CA ALA A 97 -11.58 -9.42 -9.51
C ALA A 97 -13.09 -9.65 -9.35
N LEU A 98 -13.65 -10.66 -10.02
CA LEU A 98 -15.04 -11.08 -9.86
C LEU A 98 -15.34 -11.49 -8.41
N LYS A 99 -14.44 -12.25 -7.77
CA LYS A 99 -14.59 -12.63 -6.35
C LYS A 99 -14.53 -11.42 -5.42
N ILE A 100 -13.68 -10.42 -5.71
CA ILE A 100 -13.62 -9.18 -4.93
C ILE A 100 -14.95 -8.43 -5.06
N LEU A 101 -15.46 -8.26 -6.28
CA LEU A 101 -16.75 -7.62 -6.53
C LEU A 101 -17.89 -8.35 -5.83
N GLU A 102 -17.98 -9.67 -5.95
CA GLU A 102 -18.99 -10.51 -5.29
C GLU A 102 -18.98 -10.37 -3.77
N LYS A 103 -17.79 -10.40 -3.16
CA LYS A 103 -17.65 -10.26 -1.71
C LYS A 103 -17.90 -8.83 -1.22
N SER A 104 -17.71 -7.84 -2.08
CA SER A 104 -17.89 -6.43 -1.73
C SER A 104 -19.33 -5.95 -1.88
N LEU A 105 -20.15 -6.61 -2.70
CA LEU A 105 -21.57 -6.29 -2.87
C LEU A 105 -22.43 -6.90 -1.76
N VAL A 106 -23.36 -6.11 -1.21
CA VAL A 106 -24.37 -6.59 -0.25
C VAL A 106 -25.39 -7.49 -0.96
N GLN A 107 -25.80 -7.09 -2.18
CA GLN A 107 -26.75 -7.83 -3.01
C GLN A 107 -26.02 -8.63 -4.10
N ARG A 108 -25.68 -9.89 -3.80
CA ARG A 108 -24.92 -10.75 -4.74
C ARG A 108 -25.70 -11.12 -6.01
N ASN A 109 -27.02 -11.01 -5.99
CA ASN A 109 -27.87 -11.20 -7.16
C ASN A 109 -27.63 -10.15 -8.26
N LEU A 110 -26.93 -9.05 -7.98
CA LEU A 110 -26.53 -8.06 -8.99
C LEU A 110 -25.50 -8.62 -9.98
N LEU A 111 -24.85 -9.76 -9.67
CA LEU A 111 -23.88 -10.44 -10.54
C LEU A 111 -24.50 -11.45 -11.51
N ARG A 112 -25.83 -11.45 -11.67
CA ARG A 112 -26.50 -12.34 -12.64
C ARG A 112 -26.07 -12.07 -14.07
N ASP A 113 -25.77 -10.81 -14.39
CA ASP A 113 -25.22 -10.42 -15.68
C ASP A 113 -23.69 -10.34 -15.58
N ARG A 114 -23.05 -11.42 -16.05
CA ARG A 114 -21.59 -11.53 -16.06
C ARG A 114 -20.95 -10.56 -17.06
N GLU A 115 -21.65 -10.17 -18.12
CA GLU A 115 -21.11 -9.25 -19.13
C GLU A 115 -21.01 -7.84 -18.56
N ILE A 116 -22.08 -7.36 -17.90
CA ILE A 116 -22.07 -6.06 -17.22
C ILE A 116 -21.01 -6.02 -16.11
N ALA A 117 -20.93 -7.08 -15.31
CA ALA A 117 -19.91 -7.18 -14.26
C ALA A 117 -18.49 -7.10 -14.84
N MET A 118 -18.22 -7.79 -15.94
CA MET A 118 -16.92 -7.76 -16.60
C MET A 118 -16.59 -6.40 -17.21
N ASN A 119 -17.58 -5.73 -17.81
CA ASN A 119 -17.39 -4.38 -18.36
C ASN A 119 -17.06 -3.37 -17.26
N LEU A 120 -17.74 -3.46 -16.10
CA LEU A 120 -17.42 -2.65 -14.94
C LEU A 120 -15.99 -2.92 -14.43
N LEU A 121 -15.61 -4.19 -14.29
CA LEU A 121 -14.26 -4.55 -13.83
C LEU A 121 -13.15 -4.04 -14.76
N LYS A 122 -13.38 -4.06 -16.08
CA LYS A 122 -12.48 -3.47 -17.08
C LYS A 122 -12.33 -1.96 -16.88
N GLN A 123 -13.45 -1.23 -16.68
CA GLN A 123 -13.40 0.21 -16.42
C GLN A 123 -12.70 0.57 -15.12
N LEU A 124 -12.76 -0.32 -14.13
CA LEU A 124 -12.04 -0.17 -12.86
C LEU A 124 -10.60 -0.69 -12.91
N ALA A 125 -10.09 -1.00 -14.12
CA ALA A 125 -8.76 -1.53 -14.38
C ALA A 125 -8.39 -2.75 -13.51
N PHE A 126 -9.39 -3.53 -13.10
CA PHE A 126 -9.25 -4.66 -12.17
C PHE A 126 -8.58 -4.30 -10.83
N LEU A 127 -8.53 -3.02 -10.43
CA LEU A 127 -7.87 -2.59 -9.20
C LEU A 127 -8.75 -2.92 -7.97
N PRO A 128 -8.25 -3.71 -6.98
CA PRO A 128 -9.04 -4.08 -5.80
C PRO A 128 -9.65 -2.89 -5.06
N LEU A 129 -8.90 -1.79 -4.94
CA LEU A 129 -9.36 -0.57 -4.30
C LEU A 129 -10.53 0.05 -5.07
N ALA A 130 -10.40 0.19 -6.39
CA ALA A 130 -11.44 0.76 -7.24
C ALA A 130 -12.72 -0.11 -7.23
N ILE A 131 -12.56 -1.44 -7.29
CA ILE A 131 -13.67 -2.40 -7.18
C ILE A 131 -14.40 -2.24 -5.83
N THR A 132 -13.65 -2.16 -4.74
CA THR A 132 -14.22 -2.02 -3.39
C THR A 132 -14.94 -0.68 -3.23
N GLN A 133 -14.37 0.40 -3.76
CA GLN A 133 -14.97 1.74 -3.73
C GLN A 133 -16.26 1.82 -4.57
N ALA A 134 -16.25 1.30 -5.80
CA ALA A 134 -17.43 1.19 -6.65
C ALA A 134 -18.53 0.37 -5.96
N SER A 135 -18.17 -0.78 -5.40
CA SER A 135 -19.11 -1.64 -4.66
C SER A 135 -19.71 -0.93 -3.45
N ALA A 136 -18.90 -0.19 -2.69
CA ALA A 136 -19.39 0.59 -1.56
C ALA A 136 -20.38 1.68 -1.99
N TYR A 137 -20.12 2.35 -3.11
CA TYR A 137 -21.04 3.34 -3.68
C TYR A 137 -22.34 2.70 -4.16
N ILE A 138 -22.27 1.58 -4.88
CA ILE A 138 -23.43 0.80 -5.33
C ILE A 138 -24.29 0.40 -4.13
N ASN A 139 -23.67 -0.19 -3.09
CA ASN A 139 -24.36 -0.62 -1.88
C ASN A 139 -25.04 0.55 -1.16
N LYS A 140 -24.34 1.68 -1.01
CA LYS A 140 -24.84 2.85 -0.28
C LYS A 140 -26.05 3.49 -0.97
N ASN A 141 -26.06 3.48 -2.30
CA ASN A 141 -27.08 4.15 -3.11
C ASN A 141 -28.15 3.19 -3.64
N GLY A 142 -28.03 1.88 -3.38
CA GLY A 142 -28.97 0.87 -3.84
C GLY A 142 -29.03 0.74 -5.37
N LEU A 143 -27.90 0.96 -6.04
CA LEU A 143 -27.81 0.91 -7.50
C LEU A 143 -27.63 -0.53 -7.99
N ASP A 144 -27.92 -0.75 -9.27
CA ASP A 144 -27.40 -1.92 -9.99
C ASP A 144 -26.07 -1.59 -10.69
N LEU A 145 -25.43 -2.62 -11.26
CA LEU A 145 -24.13 -2.49 -11.91
C LEU A 145 -24.20 -1.63 -13.18
N LEU A 146 -25.31 -1.71 -13.92
CA LEU A 146 -25.49 -0.96 -15.17
C LEU A 146 -25.60 0.53 -14.90
N THR A 147 -26.44 0.91 -13.93
CA THR A 147 -26.63 2.31 -13.51
C THR A 147 -25.31 2.91 -13.04
N TYR A 148 -24.50 2.17 -12.27
CA TYR A 148 -23.19 2.65 -11.88
C TYR A 148 -22.22 2.80 -13.06
N LEU A 149 -22.26 1.85 -14.00
CA LEU A 149 -21.42 1.89 -15.21
C LEU A 149 -21.73 3.12 -16.08
N GLU A 150 -23.01 3.45 -16.25
CA GLU A 150 -23.45 4.66 -16.96
C GLU A 150 -22.95 5.93 -16.26
N LEU A 151 -23.12 6.03 -14.93
CA LEU A 151 -22.62 7.15 -14.14
C LEU A 151 -21.09 7.33 -14.22
N LEU A 152 -20.35 6.23 -14.34
CA LEU A 152 -18.90 6.27 -14.47
C LEU A 152 -18.50 6.89 -15.82
N GLN A 153 -19.17 6.49 -16.91
CA GLN A 153 -18.91 6.99 -18.26
C GLN A 153 -19.30 8.46 -18.43
N GLU A 154 -20.37 8.93 -17.77
CA GLU A 154 -20.78 10.33 -17.78
C GLU A 154 -19.75 11.28 -17.14
N LYS A 155 -18.94 10.77 -16.20
CA LYS A 155 -17.98 11.58 -15.41
C LYS A 155 -16.54 11.52 -15.91
N GLU A 156 -16.23 10.68 -16.89
CA GLU A 156 -14.88 10.62 -17.48
C GLU A 156 -14.35 11.94 -18.09
N PRO A 157 -15.15 12.86 -18.66
CA PRO A 157 -14.58 14.11 -19.18
C PRO A 157 -14.16 15.13 -18.12
N GLU A 158 -14.49 14.96 -16.83
CA GLU A 158 -14.09 15.92 -15.77
C GLU A 158 -12.80 15.54 -15.00
N ILE A 159 -12.31 14.29 -15.12
CA ILE A 159 -11.17 13.80 -14.32
C ILE A 159 -9.84 13.87 -15.09
N VAL A 160 -9.86 13.89 -16.42
CA VAL A 160 -8.64 13.92 -17.26
C VAL A 160 -7.90 15.27 -17.19
N ASP A 161 -8.57 16.36 -16.78
CA ASP A 161 -7.94 17.69 -16.62
C ASP A 161 -7.27 17.91 -15.25
N LEU A 162 -7.25 16.89 -14.37
CA LEU A 162 -6.73 17.02 -13.00
C LEU A 162 -5.55 16.09 -12.65
N LEU A 163 -4.94 15.44 -13.65
CA LEU A 163 -3.73 14.62 -13.50
C LEU A 163 -2.54 15.18 -14.29
#